data_AF-A0A6I1KCH0-F1
#
_entry.id   AF-A0A6I1KCH0-F1
#
_cell.length_a   1.000
_cell.length_b   1.000
_cell.length_c   1.000
_cell.angle_alpha   90.00
_cell.angle_beta   90.00
_cell.angle_gamma   90.00
#
_symmetry.space_group_name_H-M   'P 1'
#
loop_
_entity.id
_entity.type
_entity.pdbx_description
1 polymer ?
#
loop_
_entity_poly.entity_id
_entity_poly.type
_entity_poly.pdbx_seq_one_letter_code
_entity_poly.pdbx_strand_id
1 'polypeptide(L)'
;MQLELLRTHAILPAFIEVRDVAGRARVADLEAELDLGEAEAIVLAKEANADLLLIDEKLGRQVALREGLRIAGLVGLVVEAKQLGLIISVRDLVGPARNGGRLPGF
;
A
#
# COMPACT_ATOMS: atom_id res chain seq x y z
N MET A 1 -13.43 -0.54 1.97
CA MET A 1 -12.44 0.46 1.51
C MET A 1 -12.94 1.91 1.56
N GLN A 2 -13.95 2.34 0.76
CA GLN A 2 -14.39 3.75 0.73
C GLN A 2 -14.83 4.34 2.09
N LEU A 3 -15.53 3.55 2.91
CA LEU A 3 -16.01 4.00 4.23
C LEU A 3 -14.89 4.25 5.26
N GLU A 4 -13.71 3.63 5.10
CA GLU A 4 -12.60 3.84 6.03
C GLU A 4 -11.85 5.13 5.76
N LEU A 5 -11.70 5.51 4.50
CA LEU A 5 -11.02 6.75 4.10
C LEU A 5 -11.74 8.01 4.62
N LEU A 6 -13.08 7.95 4.67
CA LEU A 6 -13.92 9.05 5.17
C LEU A 6 -13.89 9.20 6.71
N ARG A 7 -13.33 8.23 7.46
CA ARG A 7 -13.20 8.34 8.92
C ARG A 7 -12.21 9.41 9.36
N THR A 8 -11.22 9.69 8.52
CA THR A 8 -10.09 10.57 8.87
C THR A 8 -10.06 11.84 8.01
N HIS A 9 -10.65 11.82 6.81
CA HIS A 9 -10.64 12.95 5.89
C HIS A 9 -12.04 13.23 5.36
N ALA A 10 -12.57 14.42 5.67
CA ALA A 10 -13.86 14.88 5.13
C ALA A 10 -13.82 15.14 3.61
N ILE A 11 -12.61 15.44 3.09
CA ILE A 11 -12.33 15.63 1.67
C ILE A 11 -11.03 14.88 1.37
N LEU A 12 -11.03 14.04 0.33
CA LEU A 12 -9.83 13.34 -0.10
C LEU A 12 -8.82 14.35 -0.69
N PRO A 13 -7.53 14.24 -0.34
CA PRO A 13 -6.48 15.02 -0.98
C PRO A 13 -6.48 14.84 -2.51
N ALA A 14 -6.11 15.88 -3.25
CA ALA A 14 -6.12 15.86 -4.72
C ALA A 14 -5.21 14.80 -5.36
N PHE A 15 -4.22 14.29 -4.61
CA PHE A 15 -3.34 13.21 -5.07
C PHE A 15 -3.95 11.81 -4.90
N ILE A 16 -5.14 11.69 -4.31
CA ILE A 16 -5.87 10.43 -4.15
C ILE A 16 -7.01 10.38 -5.14
N GLU A 17 -7.05 9.30 -5.90
CA GLU A 17 -8.16 8.96 -6.79
C GLU A 17 -8.77 7.63 -6.34
N VAL A 18 -10.11 7.55 -6.31
CA VAL A 18 -10.82 6.30 -6.03
C VAL A 18 -11.29 5.70 -7.34
N ARG A 19 -10.91 4.45 -7.59
CA ARG A 19 -11.31 3.69 -8.78
C ARG A 19 -11.97 2.39 -8.37
N ASP A 20 -12.96 1.97 -9.15
CA ASP A 20 -13.54 0.64 -9.04
C ASP A 20 -12.63 -0.39 -9.71
N VAL A 21 -12.61 -1.60 -9.16
CA VAL A 21 -11.91 -2.75 -9.74
C VAL A 21 -12.86 -3.50 -10.66
N ALA A 22 -12.52 -3.59 -11.96
CA ALA A 22 -13.38 -4.22 -12.96
C ALA A 22 -13.26 -5.75 -12.94
N GLY A 23 -12.06 -6.26 -12.70
CA GLY A 23 -11.65 -7.66 -12.79
C GLY A 23 -12.09 -8.50 -11.59
N ARG A 24 -13.38 -8.50 -11.26
CA ARG A 24 -13.93 -9.20 -10.09
C ARG A 24 -13.64 -10.70 -10.05
N ALA A 25 -13.61 -11.36 -11.21
CA ALA A 25 -13.22 -12.77 -11.29
C ALA A 25 -11.76 -12.97 -10.84
N ARG A 26 -10.86 -12.07 -11.25
CA ARG A 26 -9.45 -12.15 -10.85
C ARG A 26 -9.26 -11.83 -9.38
N VAL A 27 -10.04 -10.89 -8.84
CA VAL A 27 -10.05 -10.62 -7.39
C VAL A 27 -10.45 -11.89 -6.63
N ALA A 28 -11.53 -12.56 -7.04
CA ALA A 28 -11.98 -13.80 -6.42
C ALA A 28 -10.92 -14.94 -6.50
N ASP A 29 -10.18 -15.03 -7.61
CA ASP A 29 -9.06 -15.99 -7.72
C ASP A 29 -7.96 -15.72 -6.69
N LEU A 30 -7.61 -14.44 -6.49
CA LEU A 30 -6.53 -14.03 -5.58
C LEU A 30 -6.97 -14.07 -4.10
N GLU A 31 -8.25 -13.88 -3.81
CA GLU A 31 -8.82 -14.04 -2.46
C GLU A 31 -8.68 -15.46 -1.89
N ALA A 32 -8.34 -16.46 -2.72
CA ALA A 32 -8.00 -17.79 -2.23
C ALA A 32 -6.72 -17.80 -1.38
N GLU A 33 -5.85 -16.79 -1.54
CA GLU A 33 -4.58 -16.65 -0.82
C GLU A 33 -4.41 -15.30 -0.12
N LEU A 34 -5.13 -14.25 -0.53
CA LEU A 34 -5.03 -12.89 0.03
C LEU A 34 -6.32 -12.43 0.68
N ASP A 35 -6.25 -11.37 1.49
CA ASP A 35 -7.46 -10.64 1.83
C ASP A 35 -7.99 -9.85 0.62
N LEU A 36 -9.27 -9.47 0.69
CA LEU A 36 -9.97 -8.72 -0.35
C LEU A 36 -9.23 -7.43 -0.73
N GLY A 37 -8.68 -6.69 0.23
CA GLY A 37 -8.02 -5.42 -0.02
C GLY A 37 -6.73 -5.59 -0.81
N GLU A 38 -5.88 -6.56 -0.44
CA GLU A 38 -4.67 -6.88 -1.19
C GLU A 38 -4.98 -7.43 -2.59
N ALA A 39 -5.99 -8.31 -2.71
CA ALA A 39 -6.44 -8.83 -4.00
C ALA A 39 -6.94 -7.71 -4.92
N GLU A 40 -7.81 -6.81 -4.42
CA GLU A 40 -8.29 -5.64 -5.15
C GLU A 40 -7.15 -4.72 -5.56
N ALA A 41 -6.17 -4.47 -4.67
CA ALA A 41 -5.03 -3.59 -4.95
C ALA A 41 -4.15 -4.14 -6.09
N ILE A 42 -3.88 -5.44 -6.11
CA ILE A 42 -3.11 -6.09 -7.17
C ILE A 42 -3.85 -6.03 -8.50
N VAL A 43 -5.15 -6.36 -8.54
CA VAL A 43 -5.92 -6.32 -9.78
C VAL A 43 -6.02 -4.89 -10.30
N LEU A 44 -6.32 -3.92 -9.43
CA LEU A 44 -6.41 -2.51 -9.80
C LEU A 44 -5.08 -1.97 -10.33
N ALA A 45 -3.96 -2.35 -9.71
CA ALA A 45 -2.64 -1.94 -10.19
C ALA A 45 -2.37 -2.44 -11.63
N LYS A 46 -2.79 -3.66 -11.96
CA LYS A 46 -2.67 -4.20 -13.32
C LYS A 46 -3.60 -3.47 -14.29
N GLU A 47 -4.85 -3.25 -13.92
CA GLU A 47 -5.84 -2.53 -14.74
C GLU A 47 -5.40 -1.10 -15.05
N ALA A 48 -4.82 -0.43 -14.05
CA ALA A 48 -4.31 0.92 -14.16
C ALA A 48 -2.95 1.01 -14.86
N ASN A 49 -2.30 -0.12 -15.18
CA ASN A 49 -0.89 -0.18 -15.60
C ASN A 49 0.01 0.63 -14.66
N ALA A 50 -0.20 0.46 -13.36
CA ALA A 50 0.50 1.24 -12.34
C ALA A 50 2.00 1.01 -12.42
N ASP A 51 2.77 2.09 -12.29
CA ASP A 51 4.23 2.01 -12.26
C ASP A 51 4.74 1.26 -11.04
N LEU A 52 4.03 1.34 -9.92
CA LEU A 52 4.42 0.81 -8.62
C LEU A 52 3.17 0.50 -7.77
N LEU A 53 3.16 -0.66 -7.12
CA LEU A 53 2.17 -1.03 -6.11
C LEU A 53 2.78 -0.93 -4.70
N LEU A 54 2.13 -0.18 -3.81
CA LEU A 54 2.46 -0.18 -2.39
C LEU A 54 1.75 -1.35 -1.70
N ILE A 55 2.50 -2.27 -1.10
CA ILE A 55 1.96 -3.46 -0.43
C ILE A 55 2.90 -3.94 0.67
N ASP A 56 2.38 -4.11 1.89
CA ASP A 56 3.21 -4.34 3.09
C ASP A 56 3.17 -5.78 3.60
N GLU A 57 2.12 -6.57 3.32
CA GLU A 57 2.10 -7.95 3.80
C GLU A 57 3.00 -8.88 2.98
N LYS A 58 3.60 -9.84 3.69
CA LYS A 58 4.58 -10.75 3.10
C LYS A 58 3.98 -11.58 1.95
N LEU A 59 2.76 -12.07 2.13
CA LEU A 59 2.09 -12.89 1.13
C LEU A 59 1.65 -12.03 -0.06
N GLY A 60 0.98 -10.90 0.18
CA GLY A 60 0.66 -9.89 -0.84
C GLY A 60 1.84 -9.52 -1.73
N ARG A 61 3.02 -9.25 -1.15
CA ARG A 61 4.25 -8.99 -1.91
C ARG A 61 4.65 -10.15 -2.82
N GLN A 62 4.54 -11.40 -2.34
CA GLN A 62 4.87 -12.57 -3.16
C GLN A 62 3.90 -12.73 -4.33
N VAL A 63 2.59 -12.52 -4.10
CA VAL A 63 1.57 -12.55 -5.16
C VAL A 63 1.82 -11.44 -6.17
N ALA A 64 1.98 -10.19 -5.73
CA ALA A 64 2.20 -9.04 -6.61
C ALA A 64 3.42 -9.21 -7.52
N LEU A 65 4.51 -9.77 -6.99
CA LEU A 65 5.70 -10.12 -7.80
C LEU A 65 5.41 -11.22 -8.81
N ARG A 66 4.66 -12.27 -8.44
CA ARG A 66 4.21 -13.33 -9.38
C ARG A 66 3.31 -12.77 -10.48
N GLU A 67 2.52 -11.75 -10.16
CA GLU A 67 1.66 -11.03 -11.10
C GLU A 67 2.42 -10.03 -12.00
N GLY A 68 3.74 -9.92 -11.84
CA GLY A 68 4.61 -9.08 -12.67
C GLY A 68 4.64 -7.60 -12.30
N LEU A 69 4.14 -7.24 -11.11
CA LEU A 69 4.12 -5.85 -10.65
C LEU A 69 5.45 -5.46 -9.99
N ARG A 70 5.84 -4.20 -10.19
CA ARG A 70 6.85 -3.56 -9.33
C ARG A 70 6.19 -3.19 -8.00
N ILE A 71 6.87 -3.46 -6.90
CA ILE A 71 6.34 -3.23 -5.55
C ILE A 71 7.26 -2.33 -4.73
N ALA A 72 6.66 -1.62 -3.78
CA ALA A 72 7.34 -0.99 -2.67
C ALA A 72 6.58 -1.28 -1.35
N GLY A 73 7.30 -1.23 -0.23
CA GLY A 73 6.69 -1.23 1.10
C GLY A 73 6.74 0.17 1.71
N LEU A 74 5.81 0.47 2.61
CA LEU A 74 5.67 1.78 3.25
C LEU A 74 6.95 2.19 4.00
N VAL A 75 7.55 1.26 4.75
CA VAL A 75 8.78 1.53 5.50
C VAL A 75 9.93 1.91 4.56
N GLY A 76 10.09 1.17 3.45
CA GLY A 76 11.12 1.47 2.45
C GLY A 76 10.93 2.86 1.85
N LEU A 77 9.69 3.20 1.48
CA LEU A 77 9.34 4.49 0.92
C LEU A 77 9.61 5.65 1.89
N VAL A 78 9.29 5.48 3.17
CA VAL A 78 9.54 6.50 4.21
C VAL A 78 11.05 6.66 4.48
N VAL A 79 11.82 5.57 4.47
CA VAL A 79 13.29 5.62 4.62
C VAL A 79 13.92 6.33 3.41
N GLU A 80 13.48 6.01 2.19
CA GLU A 80 13.94 6.65 0.96
C GLU A 80 13.64 8.15 0.97
N ALA A 81 12.42 8.56 1.36
CA ALA A 81 12.06 9.97 1.50
C ALA A 81 12.98 10.71 2.49
N LYS A 82 13.39 10.05 3.58
CA LYS A 82 14.36 10.61 4.54
C LYS A 82 15.75 10.75 3.92
N GLN A 83 16.22 9.76 3.17
CA GLN A 83 17.52 9.78 2.50
C GLN A 83 17.58 10.88 1.43
N LEU A 84 16.46 11.13 0.74
CA LEU A 84 16.31 12.21 -0.24
C LEU A 84 16.10 13.60 0.38
N GLY A 85 16.01 13.70 1.71
CA GLY A 85 15.79 14.96 2.42
C GLY A 85 14.36 15.52 2.30
N LEU A 86 13.40 14.74 1.80
CA LEU A 86 11.99 15.13 1.67
C LEU A 86 11.27 15.19 3.02
N ILE A 87 11.75 14.41 3.99
CA ILE A 87 11.27 14.45 5.38
C ILE A 87 12.44 14.63 6.36
N ILE A 88 12.18 15.36 7.44
CA ILE A 88 13.18 15.66 8.46
C ILE A 88 13.40 14.47 9.40
N SER A 89 12.36 13.67 9.67
CA SER A 89 12.45 12.57 10.62
C SER A 89 11.36 11.54 10.35
N VAL A 90 11.76 10.27 10.21
CA VAL A 90 10.82 9.14 10.15
C VAL A 90 10.01 9.04 11.44
N ARG A 91 10.65 9.27 12.59
CA ARG A 91 10.01 9.20 13.90
C ARG A 91 8.88 10.22 14.03
N ASP A 92 9.08 11.42 13.51
CA ASP A 92 8.12 12.51 13.66
C ASP A 92 6.91 12.31 12.74
N LEU A 93 7.10 11.59 11.62
CA LEU A 93 6.04 11.25 10.67
C LEU A 93 5.12 10.13 11.18
N VAL A 94 5.69 9.10 11.83
CA VAL A 94 4.94 7.90 12.27
C VAL A 94 4.29 8.09 13.65
N GLY A 95 4.69 9.13 14.39
CA GLY A 95 4.21 9.38 15.75
C GLY A 95 4.77 8.37 16.77
N PRO A 96 4.39 8.47 18.06
CA PRO A 96 4.85 7.53 19.07
C PRO A 96 4.36 6.11 18.77
N ALA A 97 5.31 5.18 18.58
CA ALA A 97 5.01 3.76 18.38
C ALA A 97 4.11 3.25 19.51
N ARG A 98 2.87 2.88 19.16
CA ARG A 98 1.97 2.21 20.08
C ARG A 98 2.38 0.73 20.12
N ASN A 99 3.34 0.42 20.97
CA ASN A 99 3.81 -0.91 21.39
C ASN A 99 3.74 -2.06 20.36
N GLY A 100 4.90 -2.44 19.79
CA GLY A 100 5.10 -3.80 19.27
C GLY A 100 6.12 -3.95 18.14
N GLY A 101 6.32 -2.94 17.29
CA GLY A 101 7.25 -3.03 16.16
C GLY A 101 8.55 -2.29 16.43
N ARG A 102 9.60 -2.99 16.83
CA ARG A 102 10.96 -2.44 16.93
C ARG A 102 11.40 -2.00 15.53
N LEU A 103 11.59 -0.70 15.30
CA LEU A 103 12.43 -0.24 14.20
C LEU A 103 13.88 -0.63 14.57
N PRO A 104 14.58 -1.48 13.79
CA PRO A 104 16.01 -1.66 14.00
C PRO A 104 16.70 -0.34 13.71
N GLY A 105 17.85 -0.13 14.35
CA GLY A 105 18.76 0.95 13.96
C GLY A 105 19.00 0.91 12.45
N PHE A 106 19.17 2.10 11.88
CA PHE A 106 19.60 2.32 10.49
C PHE A 106 20.56 1.25 9.98
#